data_AF-A0A512AMI7-F1
#
_entry.id   AF-A0A512AMI7-F1
#
_cell.length_a   1.000
_cell.length_b   1.000
_cell.length_c   1.000
_cell.angle_alpha   90.00
_cell.angle_beta   90.00
_cell.angle_gamma   90.00
#
_symmetry.space_group_name_H-M   'P 1'
#
loop_
_entity.id
_entity.type
_entity.pdbx_description
1 polymer ?
#
loop_
_entity_poly.entity_id
_entity_poly.type
_entity_poly.pdbx_seq_one_letter_code
_entity_poly.pdbx_strand_id
1 'polypeptide(L)'
;MHRAPGDYPDGKQGDVLTVEFTVLGFRCIGLNGGPYFKHSEAFSIQVPTDSQEETDRLWNAIVANGGSESRCGWCKDKWGLSWQITPRALTRGMADPDPAARKRVFEAMMTMGKIDIAAIDAARAGAG
;
A
#
# COMPACT_ATOMS: atom_id res chain seq x y z
N MET A 1 -14.45 -3.98 -19.56
CA MET A 1 -14.53 -2.50 -19.57
C MET A 1 -15.88 -2.11 -20.11
N HIS A 2 -16.55 -1.17 -19.47
CA HIS A 2 -17.88 -0.69 -19.88
C HIS A 2 -17.78 0.79 -20.27
N ARG A 3 -18.44 1.15 -21.37
CA ARG A 3 -18.46 2.53 -21.90
C ARG A 3 -19.71 3.28 -21.43
N ALA A 4 -19.60 4.60 -21.31
CA ALA A 4 -20.71 5.46 -20.91
C ALA A 4 -21.87 5.35 -21.92
N PRO A 5 -23.11 5.04 -21.48
CA PRO A 5 -24.26 4.93 -22.38
C PRO A 5 -24.83 6.28 -22.81
N GLY A 6 -24.42 7.38 -22.17
CA GLY A 6 -24.77 8.76 -22.47
C GLY A 6 -23.73 9.71 -21.86
N ASP A 7 -23.92 11.01 -22.08
CA ASP A 7 -23.06 12.05 -21.49
C ASP A 7 -23.22 12.12 -19.97
N TYR A 8 -22.16 12.55 -19.27
CA TYR A 8 -22.13 12.69 -17.81
C TYR A 8 -21.27 13.91 -17.43
N PRO A 9 -21.29 14.39 -16.16
CA PRO A 9 -20.69 15.68 -15.80
C PRO A 9 -19.23 15.88 -16.26
N ASP A 10 -18.44 14.81 -16.33
CA ASP A 10 -17.01 14.83 -16.68
C ASP A 10 -16.64 13.98 -17.90
N GLY A 11 -17.60 13.68 -18.78
CA GLY A 11 -17.29 12.95 -20.02
C GLY A 11 -18.49 12.77 -20.91
N LYS A 12 -18.28 12.06 -22.03
CA LYS A 12 -19.28 11.89 -23.08
C LYS A 12 -19.62 10.42 -23.32
N GLN A 13 -20.71 10.21 -24.01
CA GLN A 13 -21.08 8.89 -24.51
C GLN A 13 -19.91 8.23 -25.23
N GLY A 14 -19.67 6.95 -24.91
CA GLY A 14 -18.61 6.15 -25.52
C GLY A 14 -17.26 6.22 -24.80
N ASP A 15 -17.05 7.15 -23.86
CA ASP A 15 -15.87 7.14 -23.00
C ASP A 15 -15.85 5.90 -22.11
N VAL A 16 -14.66 5.47 -21.67
CA VAL A 16 -14.55 4.36 -20.70
C VAL A 16 -15.10 4.85 -19.36
N LEU A 17 -16.17 4.23 -18.88
CA LEU A 17 -16.82 4.61 -17.62
C LEU A 17 -16.32 3.75 -16.47
N THR A 18 -16.35 2.42 -16.64
CA THR A 18 -15.86 1.50 -15.62
C THR A 18 -14.92 0.43 -16.17
N VAL A 19 -13.98 0.02 -15.33
CA VAL A 19 -13.03 -1.05 -15.61
C VAL A 19 -13.09 -2.07 -14.47
N GLU A 20 -13.43 -3.31 -14.79
CA GLU A 20 -13.31 -4.43 -13.87
C GLU A 20 -11.89 -5.00 -13.94
N PHE A 21 -11.28 -5.22 -12.78
CA PHE A 21 -9.94 -5.81 -12.68
C PHE A 21 -9.80 -6.59 -11.37
N THR A 22 -8.72 -7.36 -11.26
CA THR A 22 -8.39 -8.11 -10.04
C THR A 22 -7.04 -7.65 -9.51
N VAL A 23 -6.97 -7.35 -8.21
CA VAL A 23 -5.72 -7.05 -7.49
C VAL A 23 -5.61 -7.99 -6.33
N LEU A 24 -4.54 -8.79 -6.27
CA LEU A 24 -4.28 -9.71 -5.15
C LEU A 24 -5.48 -10.63 -4.82
N GLY A 25 -6.25 -11.03 -5.84
CA GLY A 25 -7.46 -11.86 -5.70
C GLY A 25 -8.75 -11.08 -5.42
N PHE A 26 -8.70 -9.77 -5.15
CA PHE A 26 -9.87 -8.93 -4.96
C PHE A 26 -10.43 -8.45 -6.30
N ARG A 27 -11.73 -8.64 -6.53
CA ARG A 27 -12.44 -8.06 -7.68
C ARG A 27 -12.73 -6.59 -7.41
N CYS A 28 -12.25 -5.72 -8.28
CA CYS A 28 -12.37 -4.27 -8.16
C CYS A 28 -13.07 -3.68 -9.39
N ILE A 29 -13.73 -2.55 -9.21
CA ILE A 29 -14.26 -1.71 -10.28
C ILE A 29 -13.65 -0.32 -10.14
N GLY A 30 -12.91 0.12 -11.15
CA GLY A 30 -12.47 1.50 -11.30
C GLY A 30 -13.54 2.31 -12.03
N LEU A 31 -13.87 3.48 -11.53
CA LEU A 31 -14.86 4.40 -12.11
C LEU A 31 -14.18 5.70 -12.52
N ASN A 32 -14.30 6.08 -13.79
CA ASN A 32 -13.88 7.38 -14.28
C ASN A 32 -14.95 8.43 -13.94
N GLY A 33 -14.97 8.85 -12.67
CA GLY A 33 -16.01 9.73 -12.11
C GLY A 33 -15.61 11.20 -11.97
N GLY A 34 -14.45 11.63 -12.46
CA GLY A 34 -13.97 13.00 -12.31
C GLY A 34 -13.15 13.28 -11.04
N PRO A 35 -12.73 14.54 -10.80
CA PRO A 35 -11.86 14.91 -9.69
C PRO A 35 -12.62 15.26 -8.39
N TYR A 36 -13.93 14.98 -8.33
CA TYR A 36 -14.81 15.40 -7.23
C TYR A 36 -14.50 14.75 -5.88
N PHE A 37 -14.02 13.50 -5.89
CA PHE A 37 -13.67 12.75 -4.69
C PHE A 37 -12.19 12.39 -4.69
N LYS A 38 -11.57 12.46 -3.52
CA LYS A 38 -10.14 12.17 -3.35
C LYS A 38 -9.95 10.98 -2.43
N HIS A 39 -9.00 10.12 -2.80
CA HIS A 39 -8.52 9.09 -1.89
C HIS A 39 -7.85 9.70 -0.66
N SER A 40 -7.91 8.96 0.44
CA SER A 40 -7.19 9.24 1.67
C SER A 40 -6.75 7.92 2.31
N GLU A 41 -5.88 8.02 3.31
CA GLU A 41 -5.35 6.91 4.09
C GLU A 41 -6.43 6.11 4.83
N ALA A 42 -7.66 6.64 4.92
CA ALA A 42 -8.81 5.93 5.48
C ALA A 42 -9.10 4.59 4.77
N PHE A 43 -8.73 4.47 3.50
CA PHE A 43 -8.72 3.20 2.77
C PHE A 43 -7.31 2.93 2.25
N SER A 44 -6.82 1.70 2.45
CA SER A 44 -5.57 1.25 1.86
C SER A 44 -5.56 -0.25 1.59
N ILE A 45 -4.72 -0.67 0.64
CA ILE A 45 -4.48 -2.09 0.36
C ILE A 45 -3.17 -2.48 1.03
N GLN A 46 -3.25 -3.34 2.05
CA GLN A 46 -2.06 -3.91 2.67
C GLN A 46 -1.63 -5.17 1.95
N VAL A 47 -0.36 -5.20 1.51
CA VAL A 47 0.24 -6.28 0.73
C VAL A 47 1.28 -6.97 1.62
N PRO A 48 1.05 -8.22 2.05
CA PRO A 48 2.05 -8.98 2.77
C PRO A 48 3.18 -9.38 1.81
N THR A 49 4.42 -9.18 2.23
CA THR A 49 5.61 -9.62 1.48
C THR A 49 6.45 -10.60 2.30
N ASP A 50 7.15 -11.49 1.60
CA ASP A 50 7.90 -12.59 2.23
C ASP A 50 9.42 -12.38 2.22
N SER A 51 9.91 -11.40 1.44
CA SER A 51 11.34 -11.09 1.29
C SER A 51 11.60 -9.60 1.10
N GLN A 52 12.86 -9.18 1.29
CA GLN A 52 13.24 -7.78 1.08
C GLN A 52 13.16 -7.43 -0.40
N GLU A 53 13.53 -8.36 -1.28
CA GLU A 53 13.47 -8.20 -2.73
C GLU A 53 12.04 -7.94 -3.20
N GLU A 54 11.06 -8.68 -2.67
CA GLU A 54 9.65 -8.45 -2.99
C GLU A 54 9.16 -7.11 -2.44
N THR A 55 9.53 -6.78 -1.20
CA THR A 55 9.20 -5.51 -0.53
C THR A 55 9.70 -4.33 -1.35
N ASP A 56 10.96 -4.38 -1.77
CA ASP A 56 11.61 -3.36 -2.58
C ASP A 56 10.96 -3.25 -3.97
N ARG A 57 10.72 -4.38 -4.63
CA ARG A 57 10.10 -4.40 -5.97
C ARG A 57 8.72 -3.74 -5.95
N LEU A 58 7.86 -4.10 -5.00
CA LEU A 58 6.50 -3.58 -4.93
C LEU A 58 6.47 -2.12 -4.50
N TRP A 59 7.24 -1.75 -3.48
CA TRP A 59 7.38 -0.35 -3.04
C TRP A 59 7.86 0.54 -4.19
N ASN A 60 8.98 0.16 -4.82
CA ASN A 60 9.58 0.95 -5.88
C ASN A 60 8.65 1.05 -7.10
N ALA A 61 7.91 -0.02 -7.44
CA ALA A 61 6.95 0.01 -8.54
C ALA A 61 5.82 1.04 -8.33
N ILE A 62 5.35 1.19 -7.09
CA ILE A 62 4.31 2.18 -6.75
C ILE A 62 4.89 3.59 -6.76
N VAL A 63 5.99 3.80 -6.04
CA VAL A 63 6.58 5.13 -5.84
C VAL A 63 7.19 5.68 -7.13
N ALA A 64 7.95 4.88 -7.87
CA ALA A 64 8.64 5.35 -9.09
C ALA A 64 7.68 5.64 -10.26
N ASN A 65 6.47 5.08 -10.24
CA ASN A 65 5.45 5.30 -11.27
C ASN A 65 4.61 6.57 -11.01
N GLY A 66 5.23 7.62 -10.46
CA GLY A 66 4.55 8.88 -10.11
C GLY A 66 3.79 8.83 -8.78
N GLY A 67 4.11 7.86 -7.91
CA GLY A 67 3.59 7.78 -6.56
C GLY A 67 4.38 8.64 -5.57
N SER A 68 4.13 8.43 -4.28
CA SER A 68 4.86 9.08 -3.20
C SER A 68 5.11 8.16 -2.01
N GLU A 69 6.24 8.38 -1.35
CA GLU A 69 6.59 7.69 -0.12
C GLU A 69 5.79 8.24 1.07
N SER A 70 5.53 7.37 2.04
CA SER A 70 5.03 7.72 3.36
C SER A 70 5.76 6.89 4.41
N ARG A 71 5.22 6.81 5.63
CA ARG A 71 5.88 6.20 6.79
C ARG A 71 5.39 4.77 7.06
N CYS A 72 6.21 3.99 7.74
CA CYS A 72 5.84 2.69 8.31
C CYS A 72 5.30 1.68 7.27
N GLY A 73 5.88 1.65 6.06
CA GLY A 73 5.44 0.80 4.96
C GLY A 73 4.28 1.36 4.14
N TRP A 74 3.81 2.58 4.42
CA TRP A 74 2.81 3.26 3.62
C TRP A 74 3.42 3.98 2.41
N CYS A 75 2.73 3.92 1.28
CA CYS A 75 3.00 4.73 0.10
C CYS A 75 1.69 5.05 -0.63
N LYS A 76 1.74 5.97 -1.60
CA LYS A 76 0.61 6.26 -2.50
C LYS A 76 1.02 6.02 -3.94
N ASP A 77 0.10 5.52 -4.76
CA ASP A 77 0.31 5.44 -6.21
C ASP A 77 0.00 6.78 -6.90
N LYS A 78 0.19 6.81 -8.22
CA LYS A 78 -0.03 8.02 -9.05
C LYS A 78 -1.47 8.53 -9.08
N TRP A 79 -2.44 7.73 -8.64
CA TRP A 79 -3.84 8.12 -8.54
C TRP A 79 -4.20 8.55 -7.10
N GLY A 80 -3.24 8.50 -6.18
CA GLY A 80 -3.41 8.88 -4.78
C GLY A 80 -3.98 7.78 -3.89
N LEU A 81 -4.14 6.55 -4.39
CA LEU A 81 -4.61 5.42 -3.59
C LEU A 81 -3.50 4.98 -2.62
N SER A 82 -3.86 4.75 -1.36
CA SER A 82 -2.92 4.32 -0.33
C SER A 82 -2.64 2.81 -0.38
N TRP A 83 -1.37 2.47 -0.25
CA TRP A 83 -0.86 1.10 -0.19
C TRP A 83 0.00 0.93 1.06
N GLN A 84 0.00 -0.27 1.63
CA GLN A 84 0.90 -0.65 2.71
C GLN A 84 1.71 -1.88 2.26
N ILE A 85 2.98 -1.71 1.96
CA ILE A 85 3.88 -2.83 1.62
C ILE A 85 4.48 -3.32 2.95
N THR A 86 3.93 -4.40 3.47
CA THR A 86 4.14 -4.81 4.87
C THR A 86 4.73 -6.21 4.91
N PRO A 87 6.03 -6.36 5.19
CA PRO A 87 6.63 -7.68 5.33
C PRO A 87 5.99 -8.48 6.46
N ARG A 88 5.83 -9.80 6.28
CA ARG A 88 5.30 -10.67 7.34
C ARG A 88 6.17 -10.66 8.60
N ALA A 89 7.47 -10.38 8.46
CA ALA A 89 8.37 -10.16 9.59
C ALA A 89 7.89 -9.03 10.51
N LEU A 90 7.47 -7.89 9.94
CA LEU A 90 6.91 -6.76 10.68
C LEU A 90 5.59 -7.15 11.36
N THR A 91 4.66 -7.78 10.65
CA THR A 91 3.39 -8.23 11.25
C THR A 91 3.62 -9.17 12.43
N ARG A 92 4.54 -10.13 12.29
CA ARG A 92 4.90 -11.06 13.37
C ARG A 92 5.57 -10.36 14.54
N GLY A 93 6.51 -9.44 14.29
CA GLY A 93 7.18 -8.67 15.33
C GLY A 93 6.21 -7.76 16.11
N MET A 94 5.24 -7.15 15.42
CA MET A 94 4.18 -6.35 16.05
C MET A 94 3.17 -7.19 16.85
N ALA A 95 3.08 -8.49 16.57
CA ALA A 95 2.24 -9.45 17.27
C ALA A 95 3.04 -10.35 18.25
N ASP A 96 4.30 -10.01 18.52
CA ASP A 96 5.15 -10.82 19.39
C ASP A 96 4.54 -10.92 20.82
N PRO A 97 4.53 -12.11 21.45
CA PRO A 97 4.02 -12.27 22.80
C PRO A 97 4.85 -11.53 23.85
N ASP A 98 6.13 -11.24 23.60
CA ASP A 98 6.96 -10.41 24.47
C ASP A 98 6.65 -8.91 24.23
N PRO A 99 6.09 -8.18 25.22
CA PRO A 99 5.81 -6.76 25.08
C PRO A 99 7.07 -5.91 24.83
N ALA A 100 8.24 -6.35 25.32
CA ALA A 100 9.50 -5.64 25.11
C ALA A 100 9.99 -5.79 23.66
N ALA A 101 9.96 -7.00 23.11
CA ALA A 101 10.24 -7.24 21.69
C ALA A 101 9.30 -6.43 20.79
N ARG A 102 7.98 -6.46 21.07
CA ARG A 102 6.99 -5.70 20.31
C ARG A 102 7.25 -4.19 20.37
N LYS A 103 7.64 -3.66 21.54
CA LYS A 103 8.00 -2.24 21.69
C LYS A 103 9.20 -1.87 20.81
N ARG A 104 10.28 -2.67 20.81
CA ARG A 104 11.46 -2.43 19.97
C ARG A 104 11.13 -2.45 18.49
N VAL A 105 10.32 -3.42 18.05
CA VAL A 105 9.84 -3.51 16.66
C VAL A 105 9.03 -2.28 16.28
N PHE A 106 8.11 -1.85 17.14
CA PHE A 106 7.31 -0.65 16.91
C PHE A 106 8.18 0.61 16.79
N GLU A 107 9.12 0.81 17.71
CA GLU A 107 10.05 1.94 17.69
C GLU A 107 10.93 1.94 16.42
N ALA A 108 11.44 0.78 16.02
CA ALA A 108 12.20 0.64 14.78
C ALA A 108 11.34 0.99 13.54
N MET A 109 10.15 0.41 13.42
CA MET A 109 9.21 0.68 12.33
C MET A 109 8.87 2.17 12.22
N MET A 110 8.69 2.86 13.35
CA MET A 110 8.35 4.29 13.35
C MET A 110 9.45 5.16 12.72
N THR A 111 10.69 4.70 12.62
CA THR A 111 11.76 5.44 11.93
C THR A 111 11.78 5.22 10.41
N MET A 112 10.99 4.27 9.91
CA MET A 112 11.07 3.80 8.52
C MET A 112 10.04 4.49 7.61
N GLY A 113 10.45 4.70 6.35
CA GLY A 113 9.54 4.85 5.22
C GLY A 113 9.19 3.46 4.68
N LYS A 114 9.98 2.98 3.72
CA LYS A 114 10.00 1.57 3.33
C LYS A 114 10.54 0.69 4.47
N ILE A 115 9.95 -0.48 4.67
CA ILE A 115 10.37 -1.41 5.73
C ILE A 115 11.65 -2.14 5.35
N ASP A 116 12.61 -2.15 6.27
CA ASP A 116 13.81 -3.00 6.26
C ASP A 116 13.56 -4.21 7.17
N ILE A 117 13.48 -5.39 6.58
CA ILE A 117 13.17 -6.64 7.29
C ILE A 117 14.29 -6.99 8.28
N ALA A 118 15.56 -6.80 7.91
CA ALA A 118 16.68 -7.16 8.76
C ALA A 118 16.73 -6.27 10.02
N ALA A 119 16.46 -4.97 9.86
CA ALA A 119 16.38 -4.05 10.99
C ALA A 119 15.20 -4.38 11.92
N ILE A 120 14.04 -4.79 11.37
CA ILE A 120 12.90 -5.26 12.15
C ILE A 120 13.24 -6.54 12.93
N ASP A 121 13.88 -7.52 12.29
CA ASP A 121 14.28 -8.77 12.95
C ASP A 121 15.35 -8.53 14.03
N ALA A 122 16.32 -7.65 13.79
CA ALA A 122 17.32 -7.25 14.78
C ALA A 122 16.68 -6.55 16.00
N ALA A 123 15.76 -5.61 15.75
CA ALA A 123 15.01 -4.94 16.81
C ALA A 123 14.20 -5.94 17.64
N ARG A 124 13.56 -6.91 16.98
CA ARG A 124 12.82 -7.99 17.65
C ARG A 124 13.74 -8.83 18.55
N ALA A 125 14.88 -9.27 18.02
CA ALA A 125 15.87 -10.07 18.77
C ALA A 125 16.50 -9.31 19.95
N GLY A 126 16.50 -7.98 19.92
CA GLY A 126 17.14 -7.16 20.96
C GLY A 126 18.66 -7.09 20.83
N ALA A 127 19.21 -7.38 19.65
CA ALA A 127 20.61 -7.16 19.35
C ALA A 127 20.82 -5.64 19.12
N GLY A 128 21.35 -4.97 20.14
CA GLY A 128 21.83 -3.59 20.10
C GLY A 128 23.29 -3.53 20.54
#